data_AF-A0A958R034-F1
#
_entry.id   AF-A0A958R034-F1
#
_cell.length_a   1.000
_cell.length_b   1.000
_cell.length_c   1.000
_cell.angle_alpha   90.00
_cell.angle_beta   90.00
_cell.angle_gamma   90.00
#
_symmetry.space_group_name_H-M   'P 1'
#
loop_
_entity.id
_entity.type
_entity.pdbx_description
1 polymer ?
#
loop_
_entity_poly.entity_id
_entity_poly.type
_entity_poly.pdbx_seq_one_letter_code
_entity_poly.pdbx_strand_id
1 'polypeptide(L)'
;KAQEVFLGGQALGFLKEDDPDELRQIFLDLCYLITEPFALPLDPLKHSLPTNPFMSSNGEYDWGKSDLPQRVARQGALMISQFRFRTPPQEVIFIDRKLGGTFTFLNRLGAVINARPLLESYLEPL
;
A
#
# COMPACT_ATOMS: atom_id res chain seq x y z
N LYS A 1 11.15 6.72 3.99
CA LYS A 1 10.75 7.35 5.28
C LYS A 1 9.46 8.15 5.06
N ALA A 2 8.53 8.25 6.02
CA ALA A 2 7.19 8.85 5.82
C ALA A 2 7.16 10.19 5.05
N GLN A 3 8.18 11.03 5.23
CA GLN A 3 8.34 12.28 4.49
C GLN A 3 8.46 12.10 2.97
N GLU A 4 9.14 11.05 2.48
CA GLU A 4 9.22 10.73 1.05
C GLU A 4 7.87 10.31 0.49
N VAL A 5 7.05 9.60 1.29
CA VAL A 5 5.69 9.22 0.91
C VAL A 5 4.82 10.47 0.75
N PHE A 6 4.97 11.46 1.64
CA PHE A 6 4.27 12.73 1.52
C PHE A 6 4.71 13.56 0.31
N LEU A 7 6.03 13.65 0.07
CA LEU A 7 6.55 14.34 -1.11
C LEU A 7 6.05 13.68 -2.41
N GLY A 8 6.04 12.34 -2.46
CA GLY A 8 5.45 11.59 -3.57
C GLY A 8 3.95 11.86 -3.72
N GLY A 9 3.20 11.87 -2.62
CA GLY A 9 1.78 12.20 -2.61
C GLY A 9 1.48 13.63 -3.11
N GLN A 10 2.33 14.60 -2.78
CA GLN A 10 2.23 15.97 -3.30
C GLN A 10 2.58 16.05 -4.79
N ALA A 11 3.67 15.39 -5.22
CA ALA A 11 4.09 15.36 -6.61
C ALA A 11 3.03 14.71 -7.53
N LEU A 12 2.30 13.72 -7.01
CA LEU A 12 1.20 13.04 -7.72
C LEU A 12 -0.15 13.78 -7.59
N GLY A 13 -0.22 14.89 -6.83
CA GLY A 13 -1.43 15.68 -6.65
C GLY A 13 -2.46 15.11 -5.68
N PHE A 14 -2.12 14.07 -4.91
CA PHE A 14 -2.98 13.52 -3.86
C PHE A 14 -3.04 14.44 -2.64
N LEU A 15 -1.89 15.01 -2.26
CA LEU A 15 -1.75 15.87 -1.09
C LEU A 15 -1.36 17.30 -1.46
N LYS A 16 -1.69 18.26 -0.60
CA LYS A 16 -1.22 19.65 -0.61
C LYS A 16 -0.54 20.03 0.71
N GLU A 17 0.24 21.10 0.68
CA GLU A 17 0.92 21.64 1.88
C GLU A 17 -0.04 22.11 2.97
N ASP A 18 -1.29 22.44 2.64
CA ASP A 18 -2.32 22.91 3.56
C ASP A 18 -3.34 21.83 3.96
N ASP A 19 -3.18 20.59 3.48
CA ASP A 19 -4.07 19.48 3.84
C ASP A 19 -3.97 19.16 5.35
N PRO A 20 -5.08 18.79 6.01
CA PRO A 20 -5.08 18.44 7.44
C PRO A 20 -4.17 17.25 7.76
N ASP A 21 -3.58 17.23 8.95
CA ASP A 21 -2.71 16.12 9.40
C ASP A 21 -3.44 14.78 9.41
N GLU A 22 -4.76 14.77 9.68
CA GLU A 22 -5.59 13.57 9.61
C GLU A 22 -5.61 12.96 8.19
N LEU A 23 -5.72 13.79 7.14
CA LEU A 23 -5.65 13.32 5.75
C LEU A 23 -4.27 12.76 5.43
N ARG A 24 -3.22 13.45 5.87
CA ARG A 24 -1.84 12.98 5.67
C ARG A 24 -1.66 11.61 6.32
N GLN A 25 -2.14 11.43 7.54
CA GLN A 25 -2.03 10.16 8.25
C GLN A 25 -2.81 9.05 7.53
N ILE A 26 -4.05 9.31 7.11
CA ILE A 26 -4.85 8.33 6.35
C ILE A 26 -4.18 7.97 5.03
N PHE A 27 -3.58 8.92 4.33
CA PHE A 27 -2.82 8.67 3.10
C PHE A 27 -1.59 7.80 3.35
N LEU A 28 -0.86 8.09 4.43
CA LEU A 28 0.30 7.31 4.82
C LEU A 28 -0.08 5.87 5.16
N ASP A 29 -1.14 5.69 5.96
CA ASP A 29 -1.67 4.39 6.35
C ASP A 29 -2.13 3.58 5.12
N LEU A 30 -2.78 4.24 4.16
CA LEU A 30 -3.19 3.61 2.90
C LEU A 30 -1.97 3.14 2.09
N CYS A 31 -0.94 3.97 1.96
CA CYS A 31 0.29 3.60 1.24
C CYS A 31 0.96 2.39 1.89
N TYR A 32 1.11 2.39 3.22
CA TYR A 32 1.69 1.26 3.94
C TYR A 32 0.86 0.00 3.80
N LEU A 33 -0.46 0.11 3.89
CA LEU A 33 -1.38 -0.99 3.70
C LEU A 33 -1.21 -1.61 2.30
N ILE A 34 -1.20 -0.81 1.23
CA ILE A 34 -1.02 -1.29 -0.15
C ILE A 34 0.33 -2.00 -0.32
N THR A 35 1.38 -1.53 0.37
CA THR A 35 2.72 -2.13 0.31
C THR A 35 2.94 -3.31 1.26
N GLU A 36 1.94 -3.70 2.04
CA GLU A 36 2.02 -4.79 3.03
C GLU A 36 2.69 -6.08 2.50
N PRO A 37 2.39 -6.58 1.29
CA PRO A 37 3.02 -7.81 0.78
C PRO A 37 4.53 -7.70 0.54
N PHE A 38 5.07 -6.48 0.54
CA PHE A 38 6.48 -6.18 0.28
C PHE A 38 7.19 -5.62 1.52
N ALA A 39 6.53 -5.60 2.67
CA ALA A 39 7.06 -4.98 3.87
C ALA A 39 8.33 -5.70 4.39
N LEU A 40 9.24 -4.92 4.97
CA LEU A 40 10.37 -5.44 5.74
C LEU A 40 9.87 -6.13 7.03
N PRO A 41 10.39 -7.32 7.39
CA PRO A 41 10.12 -7.93 8.70
C PRO A 41 10.46 -7.03 9.89
N LEU A 42 11.31 -6.01 9.70
CA LEU A 42 11.76 -5.04 10.70
C LEU A 42 11.44 -3.59 10.30
N ASP A 43 10.34 -3.36 9.58
CA ASP A 43 9.93 -1.98 9.31
C ASP A 43 9.52 -1.29 10.64
N PRO A 44 10.20 -0.21 11.08
CA PRO A 44 9.85 0.54 12.30
C PRO A 44 8.45 1.17 12.25
N LEU A 45 7.78 1.14 11.09
CA LEU A 45 6.39 1.54 10.92
C LEU A 45 5.39 0.45 11.34
N LYS A 46 5.87 -0.75 11.74
CA LYS A 46 5.09 -1.78 12.43
C LYS A 46 4.54 -1.36 13.79
N HIS A 47 4.94 -0.22 14.36
CA HIS A 47 4.49 0.19 15.69
C HIS A 47 2.98 0.38 15.82
N SER A 48 2.23 0.48 14.71
CA SER A 48 0.77 0.64 14.71
C SER A 48 -0.02 -0.46 13.98
N LEU A 49 0.64 -1.44 13.35
CA LEU A 49 -0.04 -2.55 12.69
C LEU A 49 0.11 -3.83 13.53
N PRO A 50 -1.00 -4.52 13.90
CA PRO A 50 -0.90 -5.82 14.56
C PRO A 50 -0.07 -6.78 13.70
N THR A 51 0.59 -7.76 14.34
CA THR A 51 1.35 -8.83 13.66
C THR A 51 0.64 -9.23 12.37
N ASN A 52 1.22 -8.91 11.22
CA ASN A 52 0.61 -9.17 9.92
C ASN A 52 0.32 -10.68 9.84
N PRO A 53 -0.96 -11.10 9.87
CA PRO A 53 -1.32 -12.51 9.99
C PRO A 53 -1.02 -13.28 8.70
N PHE A 54 -0.71 -12.58 7.62
CA PHE A 54 -0.42 -13.12 6.30
C PHE A 54 1.08 -13.17 6.01
N MET A 55 1.95 -12.65 6.90
CA MET A 55 3.40 -12.65 6.69
C MET A 55 4.07 -13.64 7.64
N SER A 56 4.84 -14.57 7.08
CA SER A 56 5.67 -15.50 7.84
C SER A 56 6.97 -14.84 8.36
N SER A 57 7.69 -15.55 9.22
CA SER A 57 8.98 -15.09 9.77
C SER A 57 10.10 -14.97 8.73
N ASN A 58 10.01 -15.69 7.61
CA ASN A 58 10.94 -15.61 6.47
C ASN A 58 10.51 -14.60 5.38
N GLY A 59 9.43 -13.84 5.62
CA GLY A 59 8.97 -12.79 4.70
C GLY A 59 8.16 -13.31 3.50
N GLU A 60 7.64 -14.53 3.57
CA GLU A 60 6.65 -15.02 2.61
C GLU A 60 5.28 -14.47 2.97
N TYR A 61 4.58 -13.94 1.97
CA TYR A 61 3.24 -13.41 2.13
C TYR A 61 2.20 -14.42 1.62
N ASP A 62 1.18 -14.71 2.41
CA ASP A 62 0.03 -15.55 2.06
C ASP A 62 -1.01 -14.71 1.30
N TRP A 63 -0.79 -14.58 -0.01
CA TRP A 63 -1.70 -13.89 -0.93
C TRP A 63 -3.07 -14.57 -0.99
N GLY A 64 -3.10 -15.89 -0.80
CA GLY A 64 -4.31 -16.71 -0.83
C GLY A 64 -5.29 -16.40 0.29
N LYS A 65 -4.79 -16.18 1.50
CA LYS A 65 -5.63 -15.88 2.67
C LYS A 65 -5.79 -14.40 2.97
N SER A 66 -4.98 -13.55 2.36
CA SER A 66 -5.03 -12.11 2.58
C SER A 66 -6.34 -11.48 2.13
N ASP A 67 -6.91 -10.66 3.02
CA ASP A 67 -8.07 -9.79 2.79
C ASP A 67 -7.66 -8.34 2.42
N LEU A 68 -6.43 -8.17 1.93
CA LEU A 68 -5.86 -6.86 1.60
C LEU A 68 -6.77 -6.00 0.70
N PRO A 69 -7.38 -6.51 -0.39
CA PRO A 69 -8.26 -5.69 -1.23
C PRO A 69 -9.45 -5.10 -0.46
N GLN A 70 -10.03 -5.86 0.47
CA GLN A 70 -11.13 -5.37 1.30
C GLN A 70 -10.65 -4.28 2.27
N ARG A 71 -9.47 -4.46 2.88
CA ARG A 71 -8.88 -3.46 3.78
C ARG A 71 -8.50 -2.18 3.05
N VAL A 72 -7.88 -2.28 1.87
CA VAL A 72 -7.52 -1.13 1.02
C VAL A 72 -8.78 -0.38 0.58
N ALA A 73 -9.81 -1.09 0.12
CA ALA A 73 -11.07 -0.47 -0.28
C ALA A 73 -11.74 0.29 0.89
N ARG A 74 -11.73 -0.30 2.09
CA ARG A 74 -12.28 0.34 3.30
C ARG A 74 -11.52 1.61 3.68
N GLN A 75 -10.18 1.58 3.67
CA GLN A 75 -9.36 2.77 3.94
C GLN A 75 -9.51 3.84 2.85
N GLY A 76 -9.53 3.44 1.57
CA GLY A 76 -9.76 4.36 0.45
C GLY A 76 -11.13 5.06 0.55
N ALA A 77 -12.17 4.35 0.97
CA ALA A 77 -13.49 4.95 1.18
C ALA A 77 -13.50 6.01 2.30
N LEU A 78 -12.73 5.83 3.38
CA LEU A 78 -12.56 6.85 4.42
C LEU A 78 -11.92 8.11 3.83
N MET A 79 -10.86 7.96 3.04
CA MET A 79 -10.20 9.10 2.38
C MET A 79 -11.15 9.84 1.42
N ILE A 80 -11.95 9.10 0.64
CA ILE A 80 -12.92 9.68 -0.30
C ILE A 80 -14.06 10.41 0.40
N SER A 81 -14.54 9.87 1.52
CA SER A 81 -15.69 10.43 2.24
C SER A 81 -15.32 11.64 3.11
N GLN A 82 -14.14 11.63 3.73
CA GLN A 82 -13.74 12.64 4.71
C GLN A 82 -13.05 13.85 4.07
N PHE A 83 -12.43 13.67 2.91
CA PHE A 83 -11.69 14.71 2.23
C PHE A 83 -12.21 14.83 0.80
N ARG A 84 -12.34 16.05 0.25
CA ARG A 84 -12.76 16.25 -1.14
C ARG A 84 -11.71 15.62 -2.07
N PHE A 85 -11.85 14.32 -2.30
CA PHE A 85 -10.83 13.51 -2.92
C PHE A 85 -10.56 14.00 -4.32
N ARG A 86 -9.28 14.27 -4.57
CA ARG A 86 -8.80 14.75 -5.86
C ARG A 86 -8.74 13.54 -6.78
N THR A 87 -9.22 13.70 -8.00
CA THR A 87 -9.19 12.63 -8.98
C THR A 87 -7.73 12.20 -9.21
N PRO A 88 -7.39 10.92 -9.00
CA PRO A 88 -6.05 10.41 -9.25
C PRO A 88 -5.64 10.62 -10.72
N PRO A 89 -4.35 10.83 -11.02
CA PRO A 89 -3.84 10.76 -12.39
C PRO A 89 -4.17 9.42 -13.05
N GLN A 90 -4.31 9.40 -14.38
CA GLN A 90 -4.68 8.20 -15.13
C GLN A 90 -3.66 7.07 -14.96
N GLU A 91 -2.39 7.43 -14.86
CA GLU A 91 -1.26 6.54 -14.67
C GLU A 91 -1.38 5.80 -13.33
N VAL A 92 -1.81 6.49 -12.26
CA VAL A 92 -1.99 5.88 -10.95
C VAL A 92 -3.18 4.92 -10.96
N ILE A 93 -4.27 5.27 -11.64
CA ILE A 93 -5.42 4.37 -11.83
C ILE A 93 -5.00 3.11 -12.61
N PHE A 94 -4.15 3.27 -13.62
CA PHE A 94 -3.64 2.14 -14.39
C PHE A 94 -2.78 1.20 -13.52
N ILE A 95 -1.87 1.76 -12.73
CA ILE A 95 -1.03 1.00 -11.78
C ILE A 95 -1.91 0.26 -10.77
N ASP A 96 -2.87 0.94 -10.14
CA ASP A 96 -3.80 0.34 -9.19
C ASP A 96 -4.54 -0.87 -9.78
N ARG A 97 -5.07 -0.74 -10.99
CA ARG A 97 -5.74 -1.86 -11.69
C ARG A 97 -4.81 -3.02 -12.01
N LYS A 98 -3.55 -2.75 -12.37
CA LYS A 98 -2.54 -3.80 -12.62
C LYS A 98 -2.18 -4.54 -11.34
N LEU A 99 -1.99 -3.81 -10.25
CA LEU A 99 -1.71 -4.40 -8.93
C LEU A 99 -2.90 -5.21 -8.43
N GLY A 100 -4.12 -4.68 -8.50
CA GLY A 100 -5.34 -5.38 -8.09
C GLY A 100 -5.60 -6.67 -8.89
N GLY A 101 -5.35 -6.66 -10.20
CA GLY A 101 -5.43 -7.85 -11.04
C GLY A 101 -4.39 -8.91 -10.68
N THR A 102 -3.14 -8.48 -10.46
CA THR A 102 -2.04 -9.38 -10.06
C THR A 102 -2.30 -9.99 -8.69
N PHE A 103 -2.77 -9.19 -7.73
CA PHE A 103 -3.17 -9.67 -6.41
C PHE A 103 -4.29 -10.71 -6.54
N THR A 104 -5.35 -10.41 -7.31
CA THR A 104 -6.47 -11.33 -7.52
C THR A 104 -6.01 -12.66 -8.10
N PHE A 105 -5.08 -12.62 -9.05
CA PHE A 105 -4.50 -13.82 -9.64
C PHE A 105 -3.76 -14.67 -8.60
N LEU A 106 -2.87 -14.06 -7.81
CA LEU A 106 -2.13 -14.74 -6.74
C LEU A 106 -3.06 -15.28 -5.64
N ASN A 107 -4.07 -14.51 -5.27
CA ASN A 107 -5.09 -14.89 -4.29
C ASN A 107 -5.85 -16.15 -4.74
N ARG A 108 -6.31 -16.18 -6.01
CA ARG A 108 -7.04 -17.32 -6.57
C ARG A 108 -6.19 -18.59 -6.71
N LEU A 109 -4.88 -18.45 -6.86
CA LEU A 109 -3.95 -19.57 -6.86
C LEU A 109 -3.60 -20.07 -5.46
N GLY A 110 -4.02 -19.38 -4.38
CA GLY A 110 -3.60 -19.72 -3.03
C GLY A 110 -2.10 -19.52 -2.81
N ALA A 111 -1.50 -18.52 -3.48
CA ALA A 111 -0.05 -18.35 -3.49
C ALA A 111 0.49 -17.91 -2.11
N VAL A 112 1.59 -18.53 -1.70
CA VAL A 112 2.40 -18.11 -0.55
C VAL A 112 3.81 -17.84 -1.08
N ILE A 113 4.15 -16.57 -1.31
CA ILE A 113 5.40 -16.18 -1.96
C ILE A 113 5.96 -14.89 -1.35
N ASN A 114 7.30 -14.82 -1.29
CA ASN A 114 8.01 -13.57 -1.01
C ASN A 114 8.24 -12.81 -2.32
N ALA A 115 7.42 -11.79 -2.59
CA ALA A 115 7.51 -11.00 -3.82
C ALA A 115 8.50 -9.83 -3.74
N ARG A 116 9.08 -9.59 -2.57
CA ARG A 116 9.93 -8.42 -2.37
C ARG A 116 11.26 -8.48 -3.13
N PRO A 117 12.02 -9.59 -3.17
CA PRO A 117 13.24 -9.67 -3.99
C PRO A 117 12.96 -9.39 -5.48
N LEU A 118 11.79 -9.83 -5.97
CA LEU A 118 11.36 -9.53 -7.33
C LEU A 118 11.10 -8.03 -7.50
N LEU A 119 10.36 -7.40 -6.59
CA LEU A 119 10.13 -5.95 -6.62
C LEU A 119 11.44 -5.17 -6.62
N GLU A 120 12.35 -5.50 -5.69
CA GLU A 120 13.66 -4.84 -5.55
C GLU A 120 14.52 -4.94 -6.81
N SER A 121 14.38 -6.01 -7.60
CA SER A 121 15.10 -6.15 -8.87
C SER A 121 14.66 -5.16 -9.96
N TYR A 122 13.51 -4.50 -9.80
CA TYR A 122 12.98 -3.49 -10.72
C TYR A 122 12.98 -2.06 -10.16
N LEU A 123 13.38 -1.88 -8.91
CA LEU A 123 13.51 -0.56 -8.31
C LEU A 123 14.93 -0.04 -8.52
N GLU A 124 15.06 1.23 -8.88
CA GLU A 124 16.37 1.88 -8.82
C GLU A 124 16.82 2.01 -7.35
N PRO A 125 18.12 1.84 -7.05
CA PRO A 125 18.64 2.14 -5.73
C PRO A 125 18.34 3.60 -5.39
N LEU A 126 17.67 3.82 -4.25
CA LEU A 126 17.43 5.15 -3.68
C LEU A 126 18.74 5.77 -3.16
#